data_AF-A0A2J8VT50-F1
#
_entry.id   AF-A0A2J8VT50-F1
#
_cell.length_a   1.000
_cell.length_b   1.000
_cell.length_c   1.000
_cell.angle_alpha   90.00
_cell.angle_beta   90.00
_cell.angle_gamma   90.00
#
_symmetry.space_group_name_H-M   'P 1'
#
loop_
_entity.id
_entity.type
_entity.pdbx_description
1 polymer ?
#
loop_
_entity_poly.entity_id
_entity_poly.type
_entity_poly.pdbx_seq_one_letter_code
_entity_poly.pdbx_strand_id
1 'polypeptide(L)'
;MRLTQDPIQVLLIFAKEDSQSDGFWWACDRAGYRCNIARTPESALECFLDKHHEIIVIDHRQTQNFDAEAVCRSIRATNPSEHTVILAVVSRVSDDHEEASVLPLLHAGFNRRFMENSSIIACYNELIQIEHGEVRSQFKLRACNSVFTALDHCHEAIEITSDDHVIQYVNPAFERMMGYHKGELLGKELADLPKSDKNRADLLDTINTCIKKGKEWQGVYYARRKSGDSIQQHVKITPVIGQGG
;
A
#
# COMPACT_ATOMS: atom_id res chain seq x y z
N MET A 1 1.51 4.97 11.28
CA MET A 1 1.75 4.01 10.19
C MET A 1 2.12 2.66 10.81
N ARG A 2 1.27 1.64 10.67
CA ARG A 2 1.53 0.31 11.25
C ARG A 2 2.20 -0.57 10.19
N LEU A 3 3.41 -1.04 10.49
CA LEU A 3 4.15 -2.02 9.68
C LEU A 3 4.02 -3.45 10.23
N THR A 4 3.16 -3.63 11.23
CA THR A 4 2.95 -4.90 11.94
C THR A 4 1.59 -5.49 11.58
N GLN A 5 1.51 -6.82 11.54
CA GLN A 5 0.25 -7.56 11.57
C GLN A 5 -0.30 -7.56 13.00
N ASP A 6 -0.88 -6.43 13.42
CA ASP A 6 -1.85 -6.46 14.51
C ASP A 6 -3.15 -7.10 14.01
N PRO A 7 -3.97 -7.73 14.87
CA PRO A 7 -5.22 -8.31 14.43
C PRO A 7 -6.07 -7.26 13.71
N ILE A 8 -6.63 -7.66 12.56
CA ILE A 8 -7.44 -6.83 11.68
C ILE A 8 -8.55 -6.16 12.49
N GLN A 9 -8.69 -4.85 12.30
CA GLN A 9 -9.75 -4.02 12.85
C GLN A 9 -10.89 -3.93 11.83
N VAL A 10 -12.09 -4.33 12.25
CA VAL A 10 -13.31 -4.27 11.45
C VAL A 10 -14.32 -3.35 12.13
N LEU A 11 -14.92 -2.44 11.36
CA LEU A 11 -16.07 -1.63 11.79
C LEU A 11 -17.34 -2.12 11.10
N LEU A 12 -18.32 -2.57 11.88
CA LEU A 12 -19.64 -2.95 11.41
C LEU A 12 -20.61 -1.77 11.63
N ILE A 13 -21.18 -1.24 10.56
CA ILE A 13 -22.12 -0.12 10.57
C ILE A 13 -23.51 -0.65 10.21
N PHE A 14 -24.29 -1.00 11.22
CA PHE A 14 -25.63 -1.56 11.09
C PHE A 14 -26.58 -0.83 12.05
N ALA A 15 -27.69 -0.31 11.53
CA ALA A 15 -28.64 0.46 12.35
C ALA A 15 -29.34 -0.41 13.41
N LYS A 16 -29.54 -1.69 13.11
CA LYS A 16 -30.24 -2.66 13.96
C LYS A 16 -29.47 -3.97 13.97
N GLU A 17 -29.62 -4.68 15.09
CA GLU A 17 -29.13 -6.05 15.25
C GLU A 17 -30.11 -7.02 14.58
N ASP A 18 -29.57 -7.90 13.76
CA ASP A 18 -30.29 -8.86 12.94
C ASP A 18 -29.36 -10.00 12.53
N SER A 19 -29.89 -11.01 11.84
CA SER A 19 -29.12 -12.18 11.43
C SER A 19 -27.87 -11.87 10.59
N GLN A 20 -27.89 -10.77 9.84
CA GLN A 20 -26.81 -10.42 8.93
C GLN A 20 -25.67 -9.70 9.67
N SER A 21 -26.02 -8.75 10.54
CA SER A 21 -25.07 -8.10 11.45
C SER A 21 -24.44 -9.10 12.43
N ASP A 22 -25.24 -10.02 12.98
CA ASP A 22 -24.76 -11.13 13.81
C ASP A 22 -23.81 -12.05 13.03
N GLY A 23 -24.12 -12.34 11.76
CA GLY A 23 -23.27 -13.14 10.89
C GLY A 23 -21.89 -12.51 10.68
N PHE A 24 -21.80 -11.19 10.46
CA PHE A 24 -20.52 -10.49 10.34
C PHE A 24 -19.78 -10.37 11.67
N TRP A 25 -20.50 -10.16 12.78
CA TRP A 25 -19.90 -10.14 14.10
C TRP A 25 -19.27 -11.50 14.44
N TRP A 26 -20.02 -12.58 14.22
CA TRP A 26 -19.54 -13.96 14.38
C TRP A 26 -18.34 -14.25 13.48
N ALA A 27 -18.37 -13.78 12.24
CA ALA A 27 -17.26 -13.93 11.31
C ALA A 27 -15.99 -13.24 11.80
N CYS A 28 -16.11 -12.04 12.38
CA CYS A 28 -14.98 -11.32 12.98
C CYS A 28 -14.39 -12.10 14.18
N ASP A 29 -15.25 -12.57 15.09
CA ASP A 29 -14.84 -13.37 16.25
C ASP A 29 -14.12 -14.65 15.82
N ARG A 30 -14.70 -15.37 14.86
CA ARG A 30 -14.15 -16.61 14.29
C ARG A 30 -12.79 -16.42 13.64
N ALA A 31 -12.57 -15.27 12.98
CA ALA A 31 -11.30 -14.92 12.34
C ALA A 31 -10.27 -14.30 13.31
N GLY A 32 -10.64 -14.04 14.57
CA GLY A 32 -9.76 -13.39 15.55
C GLY A 32 -9.56 -11.90 15.30
N TYR A 33 -10.50 -11.25 14.59
CA TYR A 33 -10.45 -9.82 14.30
C TYR A 33 -10.96 -9.01 15.50
N ARG A 34 -10.49 -7.77 15.64
CA ARG A 34 -11.12 -6.83 16.56
C ARG A 34 -12.30 -6.16 15.86
N CYS A 35 -13.47 -6.31 16.45
CA CYS A 35 -14.71 -5.79 15.90
C CYS A 35 -15.20 -4.57 16.70
N ASN A 36 -15.51 -3.49 16.00
CA ASN A 36 -16.26 -2.36 16.51
C ASN A 36 -17.63 -2.30 15.81
N ILE A 37 -18.67 -1.88 16.52
CA ILE A 37 -20.02 -1.75 15.98
C ILE A 37 -20.48 -0.31 16.14
N ALA A 38 -21.01 0.27 15.07
CA ALA A 38 -21.65 1.57 15.05
C ALA A 38 -23.10 1.42 14.56
N ARG A 39 -24.02 2.13 15.19
CA ARG A 39 -25.47 2.05 14.88
C ARG A 39 -26.04 3.33 14.26
N THR A 40 -25.25 4.39 14.22
CA THR A 40 -25.61 5.66 13.61
C THR A 40 -24.45 6.21 12.78
N PRO A 41 -24.69 7.08 11.78
CA PRO A 41 -23.64 7.76 11.02
C PRO A 41 -22.60 8.46 11.91
N GLU A 42 -23.05 9.11 12.98
CA GLU A 42 -22.18 9.86 13.89
C GLU A 42 -21.25 8.92 14.66
N SER A 43 -21.80 7.83 15.23
CA SER A 43 -20.99 6.83 15.94
C SER A 43 -20.03 6.09 15.02
N ALA A 44 -20.38 5.93 13.75
CA ALA A 44 -19.51 5.33 12.74
C ALA A 44 -18.30 6.21 12.45
N LEU A 45 -18.52 7.51 12.23
CA LEU A 45 -17.44 8.46 11.99
C LEU A 45 -16.56 8.64 13.22
N GLU A 46 -17.14 8.72 14.42
CA GLU A 46 -16.38 8.80 15.67
C GLU A 46 -15.48 7.57 15.84
N CYS A 47 -16.03 6.36 15.66
CA CYS A 47 -15.25 5.13 15.77
C CYS A 47 -14.13 5.07 14.72
N PHE A 48 -14.43 5.45 13.47
CA PHE A 48 -13.46 5.47 12.38
C PHE A 48 -12.31 6.47 12.60
N LEU A 49 -12.58 7.59 13.28
CA LEU A 49 -11.54 8.58 13.59
C LEU A 49 -10.71 8.18 14.82
N ASP A 50 -11.31 7.48 15.78
CA ASP A 50 -10.63 6.98 16.98
C ASP A 50 -9.64 5.85 16.64
N LYS A 51 -10.00 4.97 15.70
CA LYS A 51 -9.20 3.78 15.36
C LYS A 51 -9.01 3.64 13.86
N HIS A 52 -7.87 3.08 13.49
CA HIS A 52 -7.64 2.66 12.11
C HIS A 52 -8.34 1.31 11.86
N HIS A 53 -9.28 1.26 10.91
CA HIS A 53 -9.93 0.05 10.44
C HIS A 53 -9.37 -0.41 9.09
N GLU A 54 -9.15 -1.71 8.92
CA GLU A 54 -8.79 -2.27 7.61
C GLU A 54 -10.03 -2.60 6.78
N ILE A 55 -11.13 -3.00 7.44
CA ILE A 55 -12.40 -3.36 6.82
C ILE A 55 -13.54 -2.58 7.49
N ILE A 56 -14.44 -2.05 6.69
CA ILE A 56 -15.70 -1.47 7.15
C ILE A 56 -16.84 -2.14 6.40
N VAL A 57 -17.85 -2.61 7.12
CA VAL A 57 -19.05 -3.19 6.55
C VAL A 57 -20.20 -2.24 6.83
N ILE A 58 -20.89 -1.77 5.80
CA ILE A 58 -22.01 -0.83 5.92
C ILE A 58 -23.28 -1.48 5.42
N ASP A 59 -24.31 -1.48 6.26
CA ASP A 59 -25.64 -1.92 5.87
C ASP A 59 -26.31 -0.95 4.91
N HIS A 60 -26.48 -1.36 3.67
CA HIS A 60 -27.20 -0.63 2.62
C HIS A 60 -28.59 -1.24 2.34
N ARG A 61 -29.03 -2.24 3.11
CA ARG A 61 -30.36 -2.88 2.92
C ARG A 61 -31.51 -1.97 3.34
N GLN A 62 -31.33 -1.18 4.40
CA GLN A 62 -32.39 -0.40 5.04
C GLN A 62 -32.09 1.10 5.00
N THR A 63 -32.29 1.73 3.83
CA THR A 63 -32.02 3.16 3.59
C THR A 63 -32.86 4.11 4.46
N GLN A 64 -33.93 3.62 5.09
CA GLN A 64 -34.74 4.40 6.03
C GLN A 64 -34.02 4.72 7.35
N ASN A 65 -33.05 3.91 7.76
CA ASN A 65 -32.34 4.14 9.02
C ASN A 65 -31.22 5.16 8.85
N PHE A 66 -30.41 5.01 7.80
CA PHE A 66 -29.41 5.99 7.36
C PHE A 66 -29.03 5.77 5.90
N ASP A 67 -28.49 6.81 5.26
CA ASP A 67 -27.92 6.73 3.92
C ASP A 67 -26.49 6.18 3.99
N ALA A 68 -26.34 4.89 3.66
CA ALA A 68 -25.05 4.20 3.67
C ALA A 68 -24.04 4.80 2.66
N GLU A 69 -24.50 5.36 1.55
CA GLU A 69 -23.60 6.03 0.60
C GLU A 69 -23.09 7.36 1.17
N ALA A 70 -23.93 8.13 1.87
CA ALA A 70 -23.49 9.35 2.55
C ALA A 70 -22.47 9.05 3.66
N VAL A 71 -22.67 7.96 4.42
CA VAL A 71 -21.69 7.49 5.41
C VAL A 71 -20.38 7.11 4.73
N CYS A 72 -20.43 6.32 3.65
CA CYS A 72 -19.25 5.93 2.89
C CYS A 72 -18.48 7.15 2.36
N ARG A 73 -19.18 8.11 1.74
CA ARG A 73 -18.58 9.37 1.26
C ARG A 73 -17.91 10.16 2.39
N SER A 74 -18.55 10.21 3.56
CA SER A 74 -18.01 10.92 4.73
C SER A 74 -16.73 10.26 5.25
N ILE A 75 -16.69 8.92 5.31
CA ILE A 75 -15.47 8.18 5.65
C ILE A 75 -14.38 8.46 4.60
N ARG A 76 -14.71 8.39 3.31
CA ARG A 76 -13.75 8.63 2.21
C ARG A 76 -13.20 10.06 2.16
N ALA A 77 -13.94 11.04 2.66
CA ALA A 77 -13.47 12.42 2.76
C ALA A 77 -12.35 12.61 3.81
N THR A 78 -12.03 11.58 4.60
CA THR A 78 -10.96 11.61 5.61
C THR A 78 -9.69 10.93 5.12
N ASN A 79 -8.52 11.48 5.46
CA ASN A 79 -7.22 10.93 5.05
C ASN A 79 -6.95 9.48 5.49
N PRO A 80 -7.36 9.00 6.68
CA PRO A 80 -7.11 7.62 7.10
C PRO A 80 -7.80 6.56 6.21
N SER A 81 -8.78 6.96 5.41
CA SER A 81 -9.64 6.05 4.67
C SER A 81 -9.04 5.50 3.38
N GLU A 82 -7.94 6.07 2.86
CA GLU A 82 -7.40 5.77 1.52
C GLU A 82 -7.20 4.28 1.28
N HIS A 83 -6.85 3.55 2.33
CA HIS A 83 -6.50 2.14 2.24
C HIS A 83 -7.47 1.21 2.97
N THR A 84 -8.62 1.72 3.40
CA THR A 84 -9.66 0.94 4.07
C THR A 84 -10.55 0.27 3.05
N VAL A 85 -10.86 -1.02 3.22
CA VAL A 85 -11.82 -1.73 2.36
C VAL A 85 -13.23 -1.53 2.92
N ILE A 86 -14.12 -0.94 2.13
CA ILE A 86 -15.51 -0.68 2.53
C ILE A 86 -16.45 -1.60 1.72
N LEU A 87 -17.17 -2.46 2.43
CA LEU A 87 -18.12 -3.43 1.93
C LEU A 87 -19.56 -2.93 2.12
N ALA A 88 -20.35 -2.85 1.05
CA ALA A 88 -21.78 -2.58 1.13
C ALA A 88 -22.57 -3.89 1.25
N VAL A 89 -23.39 -4.03 2.29
CA VAL A 89 -24.34 -5.14 2.41
C VAL A 89 -25.66 -4.72 1.77
N VAL A 90 -26.12 -5.44 0.75
CA VAL A 90 -27.32 -5.08 -0.02
C VAL A 90 -28.37 -6.17 0.05
N SER A 91 -29.64 -5.78 -0.13
CA SER A 91 -30.76 -6.72 -0.06
C SER A 91 -30.72 -7.67 -1.25
N ARG A 92 -31.18 -8.91 -1.05
CA ARG A 92 -31.47 -9.80 -2.16
C ARG A 92 -32.65 -9.22 -2.95
N VAL A 93 -32.46 -9.02 -4.26
CA VAL A 93 -33.56 -8.60 -5.15
C VAL A 93 -34.37 -9.85 -5.52
N SER A 94 -35.70 -9.73 -5.64
CA SER A 94 -36.55 -10.81 -6.16
C SER A 94 -36.25 -11.11 -7.62
N ASP A 95 -36.44 -12.37 -8.04
CA ASP A 95 -36.06 -12.89 -9.37
C ASP A 95 -36.64 -12.13 -10.59
N ASP A 96 -37.67 -11.30 -10.40
CA ASP A 96 -38.34 -10.51 -11.45
C ASP A 96 -37.74 -9.11 -11.70
N HIS A 97 -36.74 -8.68 -10.93
CA HIS A 97 -36.10 -7.37 -11.11
C HIS A 97 -34.69 -7.51 -11.68
N GLU A 98 -34.34 -6.66 -12.65
CA GLU A 98 -32.99 -6.58 -13.20
C GLU A 98 -31.95 -6.33 -12.07
N GLU A 99 -30.82 -7.01 -12.17
CA GLU A 99 -29.74 -6.89 -11.20
C GLU A 99 -29.24 -5.44 -11.14
N ALA A 100 -29.29 -4.82 -9.96
CA ALA A 100 -28.87 -3.44 -9.79
C ALA A 100 -27.37 -3.28 -10.07
N SER A 101 -27.03 -2.23 -10.81
CA SER A 101 -25.63 -1.85 -11.08
C SER A 101 -24.88 -1.53 -9.79
N VAL A 102 -23.60 -1.93 -9.73
CA VAL A 102 -22.70 -1.57 -8.63
C VAL A 102 -22.14 -0.15 -8.74
N LEU A 103 -22.35 0.54 -9.87
CA LEU A 103 -21.73 1.84 -10.16
C LEU A 103 -22.04 2.93 -9.12
N PRO A 104 -23.27 3.08 -8.59
CA PRO A 104 -23.56 4.04 -7.52
C PRO A 104 -22.73 3.80 -6.26
N LEU A 105 -22.56 2.53 -5.87
CA LEU A 105 -21.75 2.15 -4.71
C LEU A 105 -20.28 2.52 -4.93
N LEU A 106 -19.74 2.24 -6.12
CA LEU A 106 -18.36 2.61 -6.47
C LEU A 106 -18.17 4.13 -6.46
N HIS A 107 -19.12 4.90 -6.99
CA HIS A 107 -19.09 6.37 -6.94
C HIS A 107 -19.17 6.93 -5.51
N ALA A 108 -19.89 6.26 -4.61
CA ALA A 108 -19.90 6.60 -3.19
C ALA A 108 -18.60 6.21 -2.46
N GLY A 109 -17.78 5.35 -3.06
CA GLY A 109 -16.46 4.94 -2.56
C GLY A 109 -16.43 3.56 -1.91
N PHE A 110 -17.46 2.74 -2.07
CA PHE A 110 -17.41 1.33 -1.70
C PHE A 110 -16.41 0.58 -2.59
N ASN A 111 -15.75 -0.43 -2.04
CA ASN A 111 -14.89 -1.31 -2.82
C ASN A 111 -15.64 -2.53 -3.35
N ARG A 112 -16.67 -2.98 -2.62
CA ARG A 112 -17.30 -4.27 -2.85
C ARG A 112 -18.74 -4.28 -2.38
N ARG A 113 -19.54 -5.16 -3.00
CA ARG A 113 -20.94 -5.43 -2.65
C ARG A 113 -21.05 -6.86 -2.14
N PHE A 114 -21.68 -7.03 -0.98
CA PHE A 114 -22.08 -8.33 -0.43
C PHE A 114 -23.59 -8.45 -0.47
N MET A 115 -24.09 -9.48 -1.14
CA MET A 115 -25.52 -9.79 -1.14
C MET A 115 -25.90 -10.42 0.19
N GLU A 116 -26.98 -9.92 0.79
CA GLU A 116 -27.55 -10.50 2.02
C GLU A 116 -27.67 -12.03 1.92
N ASN A 117 -27.21 -12.70 2.97
CA ASN A 117 -27.07 -14.15 3.00
C ASN A 117 -27.44 -14.70 4.38
N SER A 118 -28.30 -15.71 4.41
CA SER A 118 -28.70 -16.39 5.64
C SER A 118 -27.60 -17.27 6.23
N SER A 119 -26.56 -17.60 5.47
CA SER A 119 -25.44 -18.39 5.94
C SER A 119 -24.36 -17.50 6.58
N ILE A 120 -24.14 -17.64 7.88
CA ILE A 120 -23.06 -16.95 8.60
C ILE A 120 -21.66 -17.29 8.05
N ILE A 121 -21.51 -18.47 7.44
CA ILE A 121 -20.26 -18.89 6.78
C ILE A 121 -19.98 -18.03 5.55
N ALA A 122 -21.00 -17.49 4.88
CA ALA A 122 -20.80 -16.56 3.77
C ALA A 122 -20.11 -15.27 4.23
N CYS A 123 -20.51 -14.72 5.39
CA CYS A 123 -19.85 -13.55 5.98
C CYS A 123 -18.38 -13.85 6.31
N TYR A 124 -18.11 -15.01 6.90
CA TYR A 124 -16.73 -15.45 7.20
C TYR A 124 -15.88 -15.58 5.94
N ASN A 125 -16.37 -16.30 4.92
CA ASN A 125 -15.64 -16.47 3.67
C ASN A 125 -15.36 -15.12 2.99
N GLU A 126 -16.31 -14.20 3.01
CA GLU A 126 -16.14 -12.86 2.45
C GLU A 126 -15.05 -12.08 3.19
N LEU A 127 -15.07 -12.06 4.53
CA LEU A 127 -14.07 -11.36 5.32
C LEU A 127 -12.65 -11.94 5.14
N ILE A 128 -12.52 -13.26 5.04
CA ILE A 128 -11.23 -13.92 4.77
C ILE A 128 -10.72 -13.60 3.37
N GLN A 129 -11.60 -13.57 2.36
CA GLN A 129 -11.22 -13.17 1.01
C GLN A 129 -10.71 -11.73 0.97
N ILE A 130 -11.41 -10.81 1.64
CA ILE A 130 -11.02 -9.40 1.74
C ILE A 130 -9.67 -9.24 2.45
N GLU A 131 -9.43 -9.98 3.54
CA GLU A 131 -8.14 -10.01 4.23
C GLU A 131 -7.02 -10.41 3.27
N HIS A 132 -7.17 -11.58 2.64
CA HIS A 132 -6.12 -12.19 1.84
C HIS A 132 -5.91 -11.51 0.49
N GLY A 133 -6.90 -10.79 -0.02
CA GLY A 133 -6.85 -10.02 -1.25
C GLY A 133 -6.50 -8.54 -1.01
N GLU A 134 -7.55 -7.73 -0.86
CA GLU A 134 -7.48 -6.27 -0.86
C GLU A 134 -6.69 -5.72 0.33
N VAL A 135 -6.97 -6.18 1.55
CA VAL A 135 -6.30 -5.68 2.77
C VAL A 135 -4.79 -5.96 2.70
N ARG A 136 -4.39 -7.18 2.34
CA ARG A 136 -2.97 -7.53 2.19
C ARG A 136 -2.27 -6.74 1.08
N SER A 137 -2.97 -6.47 -0.01
CA SER A 137 -2.44 -5.65 -1.11
C SER A 137 -2.25 -4.19 -0.68
N GLN A 138 -3.23 -3.63 0.02
CA GLN A 138 -3.16 -2.29 0.61
C GLN A 138 -2.04 -2.18 1.65
N PHE A 139 -1.85 -3.21 2.48
CA PHE A 139 -0.74 -3.25 3.43
C PHE A 139 0.62 -3.21 2.72
N LYS A 140 0.80 -4.01 1.66
CA LYS A 140 2.03 -3.99 0.84
C LYS A 140 2.28 -2.61 0.23
N LEU A 141 1.25 -1.99 -0.35
CA LEU A 141 1.35 -0.64 -0.92
C LEU A 141 1.72 0.41 0.13
N ARG A 142 1.06 0.39 1.29
CA ARG A 142 1.39 1.28 2.41
C ARG A 142 2.84 1.11 2.85
N ALA A 143 3.27 -0.13 3.08
CA ALA A 143 4.64 -0.43 3.48
C ALA A 143 5.65 0.07 2.42
N CYS A 144 5.34 -0.12 1.13
CA CYS A 144 6.16 0.37 0.02
C CYS A 144 6.27 1.90 0.03
N ASN A 145 5.14 2.61 0.11
CA ASN A 145 5.09 4.08 0.20
C ASN A 145 5.89 4.60 1.39
N SER A 146 5.84 3.87 2.50
CA SER A 146 6.58 4.20 3.71
C SER A 146 8.09 4.12 3.53
N VAL A 147 8.55 3.04 2.89
CA VAL A 147 9.97 2.84 2.55
C VAL A 147 10.43 3.92 1.58
N PHE A 148 9.66 4.22 0.53
CA PHE A 148 10.00 5.30 -0.39
C PHE A 148 10.04 6.67 0.31
N THR A 149 9.08 6.96 1.18
CA THR A 149 9.10 8.19 1.99
C THR A 149 10.36 8.27 2.84
N ALA A 150 10.79 7.15 3.44
CA ALA A 150 12.03 7.09 4.21
C ALA A 150 13.28 7.33 3.33
N LEU A 151 13.32 6.75 2.13
CA LEU A 151 14.41 6.95 1.15
C LEU A 151 14.48 8.41 0.67
N ASP A 152 13.32 9.06 0.48
CA ASP A 152 13.24 10.45 0.04
C ASP A 152 13.79 11.43 1.09
N HIS A 153 13.62 11.11 2.38
CA HIS A 153 14.15 11.90 3.50
C HIS A 153 15.54 11.43 3.96
N CYS A 154 16.05 10.32 3.42
CA CYS A 154 17.39 9.84 3.71
C CYS A 154 18.44 10.87 3.28
N HIS A 155 19.46 11.04 4.11
CA HIS A 155 20.55 11.98 3.85
C HIS A 155 21.68 11.35 3.03
N GLU A 156 21.78 10.02 3.03
CA GLU A 156 22.69 9.27 2.17
C GLU A 156 22.14 9.22 0.74
N ALA A 157 23.04 9.36 -0.22
CA ALA A 157 22.69 9.22 -1.63
C ALA A 157 22.45 7.74 -1.95
N ILE A 158 21.27 7.45 -2.48
CA ILE A 158 20.85 6.11 -2.85
C ILE A 158 20.53 6.09 -4.33
N GLU A 159 21.08 5.09 -5.01
CA GLU A 159 20.85 4.77 -6.41
C GLU A 159 20.53 3.27 -6.52
N ILE A 160 19.58 2.92 -7.38
CA ILE A 160 19.23 1.54 -7.72
C ILE A 160 19.37 1.40 -9.23
N THR A 161 20.09 0.37 -9.67
CA THR A 161 20.25 0.04 -11.09
C THR A 161 19.71 -1.36 -11.37
N SER A 162 19.41 -1.63 -12.65
CA SER A 162 19.27 -3.00 -13.14
C SER A 162 20.61 -3.73 -13.13
N ASP A 163 20.56 -5.02 -13.44
CA ASP A 163 21.72 -5.87 -13.74
C ASP A 163 22.53 -5.38 -14.96
N ASP A 164 21.86 -4.81 -15.95
CA ASP A 164 22.48 -4.10 -17.09
C ASP A 164 23.00 -2.69 -16.73
N HIS A 165 23.09 -2.36 -15.44
CA HIS A 165 23.57 -1.06 -14.95
C HIS A 165 22.74 0.16 -15.42
N VAL A 166 21.48 -0.06 -15.77
CA VAL A 166 20.53 1.01 -16.11
C VAL A 166 19.93 1.59 -14.83
N ILE A 167 20.01 2.91 -14.66
CA ILE A 167 19.52 3.60 -13.46
C ILE A 167 17.99 3.53 -13.40
N GLN A 168 17.47 2.91 -12.34
CA GLN A 168 16.03 2.71 -12.10
C GLN A 168 15.47 3.67 -11.04
N TYR A 169 16.30 4.10 -10.10
CA TYR A 169 15.90 5.03 -9.04
C TYR A 169 17.10 5.79 -8.50
N VAL A 170 16.88 7.05 -8.15
CA VAL A 170 17.77 7.86 -7.32
C VAL A 170 16.94 8.65 -6.32
N ASN A 171 17.45 8.81 -5.10
CA ASN A 171 16.77 9.61 -4.08
C ASN A 171 17.18 11.11 -4.17
N PRO A 172 16.47 12.02 -3.47
CA PRO A 172 16.79 13.45 -3.47
C PRO A 172 18.19 13.78 -2.93
N ALA A 173 18.74 12.96 -2.03
CA ALA A 173 20.11 13.16 -1.55
C ALA A 173 21.14 12.89 -2.65
N PHE A 174 20.92 11.88 -3.49
CA PHE A 174 21.74 11.66 -4.68
C PHE A 174 21.69 12.86 -5.63
N GLU A 175 20.51 13.39 -5.93
CA GLU A 175 20.36 14.56 -6.79
C GLU A 175 21.15 15.77 -6.24
N ARG A 176 21.03 16.06 -4.94
CA ARG A 176 21.80 17.15 -4.28
C ARG A 176 23.31 16.90 -4.30
N MET A 177 23.72 15.66 -4.06
CA MET A 177 25.13 15.30 -4.01
C MET A 177 25.77 15.29 -5.40
N MET A 178 25.06 14.87 -6.44
CA MET A 178 25.61 14.71 -7.79
C MET A 178 25.31 15.88 -8.71
N GLY A 179 24.30 16.69 -8.39
CA GLY A 179 23.87 17.86 -9.15
C GLY A 179 23.01 17.53 -10.37
N TYR A 180 22.53 16.30 -10.48
CA TYR A 180 21.62 15.85 -11.54
C TYR A 180 20.18 15.81 -11.04
N HIS A 181 19.23 16.03 -11.94
CA HIS A 181 17.84 15.69 -11.67
C HIS A 181 17.54 14.24 -12.05
N LYS A 182 16.64 13.58 -11.32
CA LYS A 182 16.25 12.18 -11.56
C LYS A 182 15.79 11.95 -12.99
N GLY A 183 15.02 12.88 -13.57
CA GLY A 183 14.54 12.79 -14.95
C GLY A 183 15.66 12.81 -16.00
N GLU A 184 16.87 13.24 -15.64
CA GLU A 184 18.05 13.19 -16.51
C GLU A 184 18.84 11.88 -16.39
N LEU A 185 18.55 11.06 -15.37
CA LEU A 185 19.31 9.86 -15.01
C LEU A 185 18.53 8.58 -15.28
N LEU A 186 17.22 8.57 -14.98
CA LEU A 186 16.39 7.38 -15.13
C LEU A 186 16.44 6.83 -16.55
N GLY A 187 16.71 5.53 -16.67
CA GLY A 187 16.82 4.82 -17.94
C GLY A 187 18.17 4.95 -18.65
N LYS A 188 19.15 5.69 -18.08
CA LYS A 188 20.52 5.73 -18.62
C LYS A 188 21.39 4.64 -18.02
N GLU A 189 22.38 4.19 -18.78
CA GLU A 189 23.42 3.32 -18.23
C GLU A 189 24.42 4.16 -17.43
N LEU A 190 24.93 3.61 -16.32
CA LEU A 190 26.00 4.23 -15.55
C LEU A 190 27.24 4.55 -16.40
N ALA A 191 27.48 3.78 -17.47
CA ALA A 191 28.57 3.99 -18.40
C ALA A 191 28.46 5.30 -19.18
N ASP A 192 27.24 5.82 -19.38
CA ASP A 192 26.98 7.07 -20.11
C ASP A 192 27.31 8.32 -19.27
N LEU A 193 27.42 8.16 -17.95
CA LEU A 193 27.78 9.26 -17.06
C LEU A 193 29.29 9.52 -17.08
N PRO A 194 29.71 10.79 -16.99
CA PRO A 194 31.13 11.13 -16.90
C PRO A 194 31.80 10.40 -15.74
N LYS A 195 32.91 9.71 -16.02
CA LYS A 195 33.69 8.99 -14.99
C LYS A 195 34.78 9.88 -14.41
N SER A 196 35.12 9.65 -13.15
CA SER A 196 36.33 10.25 -12.56
C SER A 196 37.56 9.44 -12.99
N ASP A 197 38.61 10.15 -13.36
CA ASP A 197 39.95 9.64 -13.64
C ASP A 197 40.74 9.26 -12.37
N LYS A 198 40.19 9.56 -11.18
CA LYS A 198 40.83 9.28 -9.89
C LYS A 198 40.64 7.84 -9.38
N ASN A 199 39.80 7.05 -10.03
CA ASN A 199 39.60 5.64 -9.67
C ASN A 199 40.73 4.77 -10.21
N ARG A 200 41.04 3.68 -9.50
CA ARG A 200 41.94 2.65 -10.04
C ARG A 200 41.33 1.98 -11.27
N ALA A 201 42.16 1.61 -12.23
CA ALA A 201 41.72 0.96 -13.47
C ALA A 201 40.95 -0.35 -13.24
N ASP A 202 41.29 -1.09 -12.17
CA ASP A 202 40.71 -2.38 -11.80
C ASP A 202 39.48 -2.28 -10.88
N LEU A 203 39.08 -1.07 -10.48
CA LEU A 203 38.03 -0.87 -9.47
C LEU A 203 36.66 -1.37 -9.94
N LEU A 204 36.27 -1.02 -11.17
CA LEU A 204 34.97 -1.42 -11.73
C LEU A 204 34.89 -2.94 -11.92
N ASP A 205 35.97 -3.57 -12.38
CA ASP A 205 36.03 -5.04 -12.52
C ASP A 205 35.92 -5.75 -11.17
N THR A 206 36.54 -5.18 -10.14
CA THR A 206 36.44 -5.67 -8.75
C THR A 206 35.01 -5.60 -8.24
N ILE A 207 34.34 -4.44 -8.43
CA ILE A 207 32.94 -4.24 -8.06
C ILE A 207 32.04 -5.25 -8.78
N ASN A 208 32.15 -5.33 -10.10
CA ASN A 208 31.34 -6.24 -10.93
C ASN A 208 31.55 -7.71 -10.53
N THR A 209 32.77 -8.10 -10.21
CA THR A 209 33.07 -9.47 -9.77
C THR A 209 32.42 -9.79 -8.41
N CYS A 210 32.38 -8.84 -7.48
CA CYS A 210 31.66 -9.02 -6.20
C CYS A 210 30.16 -9.18 -6.42
N ILE A 211 29.55 -8.25 -7.16
CA ILE A 211 28.11 -8.19 -7.39
C ILE A 211 27.63 -9.45 -8.13
N LYS A 212 28.32 -9.89 -9.19
CA LYS A 212 27.99 -11.12 -9.93
C LYS A 212 28.06 -12.39 -9.08
N LYS A 213 28.82 -12.38 -7.97
CA LYS A 213 28.89 -13.48 -7.01
C LYS A 213 27.84 -13.36 -5.89
N GLY A 214 26.91 -12.41 -5.99
CA GLY A 214 25.93 -12.11 -4.95
C GLY A 214 26.56 -11.53 -3.68
N LYS A 215 27.78 -10.98 -3.76
CA LYS A 215 28.49 -10.41 -2.61
C LYS A 215 28.39 -8.90 -2.59
N GLU A 216 28.29 -8.33 -1.40
CA GLU A 216 28.42 -6.90 -1.21
C GLU A 216 29.84 -6.42 -1.55
N TRP A 217 29.92 -5.19 -2.02
CA TRP A 217 31.18 -4.45 -2.15
C TRP A 217 31.10 -3.16 -1.34
N GLN A 218 32.18 -2.78 -0.68
CA GLN A 218 32.28 -1.53 0.05
C GLN A 218 33.66 -0.92 -0.18
N GLY A 219 33.71 0.38 -0.43
CA GLY A 219 34.99 1.07 -0.63
C GLY A 219 34.84 2.53 -1.00
N VAL A 220 35.98 3.13 -1.35
CA VAL A 220 36.03 4.50 -1.85
C VAL A 220 35.83 4.51 -3.36
N TYR A 221 34.91 5.34 -3.84
CA TYR A 221 34.65 5.58 -5.25
C TYR A 221 34.70 7.09 -5.54
N TYR A 222 35.36 7.48 -6.62
CA TYR A 222 35.35 8.85 -7.10
C TYR A 222 34.30 8.99 -8.20
N ALA A 223 33.26 9.77 -7.96
CA ALA A 223 32.22 10.04 -8.95
C ALA A 223 32.42 11.43 -9.57
N ARG A 224 31.93 11.65 -10.81
CA ARG A 224 31.88 12.98 -11.41
C ARG A 224 30.51 13.61 -11.20
N ARG A 225 30.48 14.81 -10.63
CA ARG A 225 29.28 15.65 -10.54
C ARG A 225 28.90 16.22 -11.90
N LYS A 226 27.65 16.68 -12.05
CA LYS A 226 27.18 17.41 -13.24
C LYS A 226 27.97 18.68 -13.53
N SER A 227 28.47 19.37 -12.50
CA SER A 227 29.38 20.52 -12.65
C SER A 227 30.68 20.16 -13.36
N GLY A 228 30.96 18.86 -13.47
CA GLY A 228 32.23 18.37 -13.93
C GLY A 228 33.28 18.52 -12.84
N ASP A 229 32.98 18.32 -11.55
CA ASP A 229 33.95 18.13 -10.45
C ASP A 229 33.99 16.67 -9.98
N SER A 230 35.14 16.18 -9.49
CA SER A 230 35.23 14.83 -8.90
C SER A 230 34.99 14.89 -7.39
N ILE A 231 34.10 14.03 -6.89
CA ILE A 231 33.82 13.85 -5.46
C ILE A 231 34.23 12.45 -5.02
N GLN A 232 34.90 12.37 -3.88
CA GLN A 232 35.15 11.10 -3.18
C GLN A 232 33.91 10.68 -2.40
N GLN A 233 33.52 9.42 -2.52
CA GLN A 233 32.37 8.82 -1.85
C GLN A 233 32.80 7.52 -1.17
N HIS A 234 32.22 7.25 0.00
CA HIS A 234 32.24 5.92 0.59
C HIS A 234 30.97 5.21 0.12
N VAL A 235 31.13 4.20 -0.72
CA VAL A 235 30.03 3.53 -1.40
C VAL A 235 29.93 2.10 -0.89
N LYS A 236 28.69 1.67 -0.62
CA LYS A 236 28.32 0.28 -0.38
C LYS A 236 27.37 -0.15 -1.50
N ILE A 237 27.71 -1.23 -2.21
CA ILE A 237 26.90 -1.80 -3.29
C ILE A 237 26.45 -3.18 -2.85
N THR A 238 25.14 -3.38 -2.80
CA THR A 238 24.52 -4.63 -2.36
C THR A 238 23.68 -5.18 -3.51
N PRO A 239 23.96 -6.38 -4.04
CA PRO A 239 23.09 -7.01 -5.01
C PRO A 239 21.73 -7.32 -4.38
N VAL A 240 20.66 -6.93 -5.04
CA VAL A 240 19.28 -7.23 -4.63
C VAL A 240 18.71 -8.24 -5.61
N ILE A 241 18.45 -9.46 -5.13
CA ILE A 241 17.81 -10.51 -5.93
C ILE A 241 16.31 -10.44 -5.65
N GLY A 242 15.52 -10.12 -6.68
CA GLY A 242 14.06 -10.10 -6.57
C GLY A 242 13.50 -11.51 -6.37
N GLN A 243 12.26 -11.61 -5.88
CA GLN A 243 11.57 -12.90 -5.77
C GLN A 243 11.24 -13.57 -7.12
N GLY A 244 11.59 -12.94 -8.24
CA GLY A 244 11.43 -13.47 -9.61
C GLY A 244 12.68 -14.06 -10.23
N GLY A 245 13.83 -14.03 -9.55
CA GLY A 245 15.14 -14.31 -10.16
C GLY A 245 15.74 -13.06 -10.76
#